data_AF-A0A355RPN6-F1
#
_entry.id   AF-A0A355RPN6-F1
#
_cell.length_a   1.000
_cell.length_b   1.000
_cell.length_c   1.000
_cell.angle_alpha   90.00
_cell.angle_beta   90.00
_cell.angle_gamma   90.00
#
_symmetry.space_group_name_H-M   'P 1'
#
loop_
_entity.id
_entity.type
_entity.pdbx_description
1 polymer ?
#
loop_
_entity_poly.entity_id
_entity_poly.type
_entity_poly.pdbx_seq_one_letter_code
_entity_poly.pdbx_strand_id
1 'polypeptide(L)'
;MEATRSSEGFLKRLFEEEIHEIYDGTVVIKSIARQAGVRSKVAVASVNEDVDATGACIGQGGSRIQKIVQQLGNGKIKEKIDVVNYSPNPGVFIIEACRPVSVIGVLIDEENKTADVIINDGDLPVGLGKKQANLKLASKLTGYNIEMVEKSKAEKFGIEYIPSEEWIKKAEEERRQREKEAYIKKAEEEAARRAKEEEEKRLAEEEEARKALEEKQLQEKASKDASKEEIPTPKVAPKASATPDMFPAEAINPAKAALAQVMAQKKAEEEAAKKASENKESVTQTIEVKTTTSLDDLEKELESAKEKKTKSGSKMKRPRKITEDEVKREVSKPTIPTMPVYTDEELSQIEEEENSDYDDLDSDEDIDEDYSEYDQYYDDDGK
;
A
#
# COMPACT_ATOMS: atom_id res chain seq x y z
N MET A 1 13.69 -0.73 -24.16
CA MET A 1 14.35 0.08 -23.10
C MET A 1 15.83 0.04 -23.39
N GLU A 2 16.44 1.18 -23.68
CA GLU A 2 17.88 1.30 -23.89
C GLU A 2 18.60 0.93 -22.59
N ALA A 3 19.32 -0.18 -22.59
CA ALA A 3 20.02 -0.71 -21.43
C ALA A 3 21.43 -0.12 -21.37
N THR A 4 21.55 1.16 -21.02
CA THR A 4 22.83 1.74 -20.59
C THR A 4 23.04 1.46 -19.11
N ARG A 5 24.29 1.21 -18.68
CA ARG A 5 24.65 0.95 -17.27
C ARG A 5 24.22 2.09 -16.32
N SER A 6 24.04 3.29 -16.87
CA SER A 6 23.59 4.49 -16.14
C SER A 6 22.07 4.61 -16.00
N SER A 7 21.29 3.80 -16.73
CA SER A 7 19.82 3.88 -16.73
C SER A 7 19.21 3.34 -15.42
N GLU A 8 18.00 3.81 -15.09
CA GLU A 8 17.19 3.26 -13.99
C GLU A 8 16.73 1.83 -14.29
N GLY A 9 16.50 1.51 -15.57
CA GLY A 9 16.14 0.16 -16.01
C GLY A 9 17.22 -0.87 -15.71
N PHE A 10 18.50 -0.50 -15.79
CA PHE A 10 19.59 -1.38 -15.40
C PHE A 10 19.55 -1.73 -13.91
N LEU A 11 19.31 -0.72 -13.05
CA LEU A 11 19.17 -0.95 -11.61
C LEU A 11 17.98 -1.87 -11.30
N LYS A 12 16.85 -1.66 -11.97
CA LYS A 12 15.67 -2.51 -11.81
C LYS A 12 15.98 -3.99 -12.10
N ARG A 13 16.68 -4.26 -13.20
CA ARG A 13 17.05 -5.63 -13.59
C ARG A 13 18.01 -6.29 -12.61
N LEU A 14 18.96 -5.54 -12.05
CA LEU A 14 19.86 -6.06 -11.01
C LEU A 14 19.10 -6.45 -9.73
N PHE A 15 18.09 -5.67 -9.34
CA PHE A 15 17.23 -6.04 -8.21
C PHE A 15 16.41 -7.31 -8.49
N GLU A 16 15.87 -7.46 -9.71
CA GLU A 16 15.15 -8.67 -10.14
C GLU A 16 16.05 -9.92 -10.18
N GLU A 17 17.34 -9.77 -10.46
CA GLU A 17 18.30 -10.88 -10.53
C GLU A 17 18.83 -11.31 -9.14
N GLU A 18 19.10 -10.35 -8.24
CA GLU A 18 19.67 -10.67 -6.91
C GLU A 18 18.62 -11.02 -5.85
N ILE A 19 17.38 -10.52 -5.97
CA ILE A 19 16.34 -10.66 -4.92
C ILE A 19 15.19 -11.51 -5.44
N HIS A 20 15.09 -12.74 -4.94
CA HIS A 20 14.05 -13.70 -5.34
C HIS A 20 12.63 -13.18 -5.07
N GLU A 21 12.42 -12.45 -3.97
CA GLU A 21 11.10 -11.90 -3.62
C GLU A 21 10.61 -10.87 -4.64
N ILE A 22 11.52 -10.18 -5.35
CA ILE A 22 11.19 -9.26 -6.44
C ILE A 22 10.93 -10.04 -7.73
N TYR A 23 11.70 -11.08 -7.99
CA TYR A 23 11.50 -11.98 -9.13
C TYR A 23 10.13 -12.69 -9.08
N ASP A 24 9.75 -13.20 -7.90
CA ASP A 24 8.47 -13.88 -7.67
C ASP A 24 7.28 -12.91 -7.63
N GLY A 25 7.51 -11.60 -7.62
CA GLY A 25 6.48 -10.57 -7.56
C GLY A 25 5.84 -10.39 -6.18
N THR A 26 6.41 -10.99 -5.13
CA THR A 26 5.98 -10.77 -3.74
C THR A 26 6.30 -9.35 -3.29
N VAL A 27 7.47 -8.84 -3.69
CA VAL A 27 7.89 -7.45 -3.50
C VAL A 27 7.93 -6.77 -4.86
N VAL A 28 7.30 -5.59 -4.96
CA VAL A 28 7.21 -4.83 -6.21
C VAL A 28 7.94 -3.51 -6.06
N ILE A 29 8.86 -3.23 -6.99
CA ILE A 29 9.50 -1.92 -7.10
C ILE A 29 8.50 -0.93 -7.71
N LYS A 30 8.14 0.11 -6.95
CA LYS A 30 7.16 1.13 -7.34
C LYS A 30 7.80 2.30 -8.08
N SER A 31 8.95 2.75 -7.62
CA SER A 31 9.67 3.89 -8.19
C SER A 31 11.17 3.75 -7.95
N ILE A 32 11.96 4.27 -8.88
CA ILE A 32 13.42 4.32 -8.79
C ILE A 32 13.85 5.74 -9.13
N ALA A 33 14.60 6.37 -8.24
CA ALA A 33 15.29 7.62 -8.52
C ALA A 33 16.79 7.37 -8.47
N ARG A 34 17.48 7.56 -9.59
CA ARG A 34 18.91 7.26 -9.71
C ARG A 34 19.72 8.46 -10.16
N GLN A 35 20.83 8.69 -9.47
CA GLN A 35 21.94 9.50 -9.93
C GLN A 35 23.17 8.59 -10.04
N ALA A 36 23.43 8.12 -11.26
CA ALA A 36 24.43 7.09 -11.56
C ALA A 36 25.80 7.44 -10.97
N GLY A 37 26.42 6.47 -10.29
CA GLY A 37 27.73 6.63 -9.65
C GLY A 37 27.72 7.46 -8.35
N VAL A 38 26.58 8.00 -7.92
CA VAL A 38 26.49 8.79 -6.68
C VAL A 38 25.59 8.10 -5.67
N ARG A 39 24.28 8.11 -5.93
CA ARG A 39 23.27 7.59 -5.02
C ARG A 39 21.99 7.26 -5.78
N SER A 40 21.29 6.24 -5.32
CA SER A 40 19.98 5.82 -5.80
C SER A 40 19.04 5.63 -4.64
N LYS A 41 17.77 5.98 -4.84
CA LYS A 41 16.66 5.63 -3.95
C LYS A 41 15.71 4.70 -4.69
N VAL A 42 15.29 3.65 -4.02
CA VAL A 42 14.38 2.64 -4.57
C VAL A 42 13.20 2.48 -3.63
N ALA A 43 12.00 2.74 -4.14
CA ALA A 43 10.76 2.58 -3.40
C ALA A 43 10.16 1.19 -3.68
N VAL A 44 10.00 0.39 -2.63
CA VAL A 44 9.49 -0.98 -2.71
C VAL A 44 8.20 -1.12 -1.91
N ALA A 45 7.27 -1.94 -2.39
CA ALA A 45 6.06 -2.30 -1.68
C ALA A 45 5.91 -3.82 -1.65
N SER A 46 5.44 -4.38 -0.55
CA SER A 46 5.08 -5.79 -0.50
C SER A 46 3.63 -5.98 -0.95
N VAL A 47 3.38 -7.05 -1.71
CA VAL A 47 2.03 -7.54 -2.03
C VAL A 47 1.49 -8.36 -0.86
N ASN A 48 2.37 -8.98 -0.07
CA ASN A 48 2.01 -9.76 1.10
C ASN A 48 2.39 -9.03 2.40
N GLU A 49 1.43 -8.83 3.29
CA GLU A 49 1.64 -8.13 4.56
C GLU A 49 2.60 -8.85 5.51
N ASP A 50 2.72 -10.18 5.40
CA ASP A 50 3.63 -10.98 6.21
C ASP A 50 5.11 -10.80 5.82
N VAL A 51 5.38 -10.17 4.67
CA VAL A 51 6.72 -9.99 4.13
C VAL A 51 7.10 -8.52 4.18
N ASP A 52 8.17 -8.20 4.90
CA ASP A 52 8.77 -6.87 4.87
C ASP A 52 9.54 -6.64 3.57
N ALA A 53 9.05 -5.73 2.74
CA ALA A 53 9.68 -5.37 1.47
C ALA A 53 11.09 -4.81 1.64
N THR A 54 11.31 -3.98 2.67
CA THR A 54 12.60 -3.32 2.87
C THR A 54 13.64 -4.32 3.39
N GLY A 55 13.27 -5.13 4.39
CA GLY A 55 14.09 -6.21 4.91
C GLY A 55 14.47 -7.26 3.88
N ALA A 56 13.51 -7.67 3.03
CA ALA A 56 13.77 -8.62 1.94
C ALA A 56 14.81 -8.08 0.94
N CYS A 57 14.76 -6.79 0.62
CA CYS A 57 15.72 -6.17 -0.29
C CYS A 57 17.12 -6.02 0.34
N ILE A 58 17.20 -5.63 1.61
CA ILE A 58 18.47 -5.44 2.33
C ILE A 58 19.19 -6.78 2.54
N GLY A 59 18.46 -7.81 2.95
CA GLY A 59 19.02 -9.09 3.36
C GLY A 59 19.79 -9.02 4.68
N GLN A 60 20.29 -10.17 5.16
CA GLN A 60 21.03 -10.22 6.43
C GLN A 60 22.28 -9.32 6.35
N GLY A 61 22.35 -8.33 7.23
CA GLY A 61 23.47 -7.37 7.29
C GLY A 61 23.66 -6.49 6.06
N GLY A 62 22.67 -6.39 5.16
CA GLY A 62 22.81 -5.63 3.91
C GLY A 62 23.53 -6.38 2.79
N SER A 63 23.76 -7.69 2.94
CA SER A 63 24.51 -8.52 1.98
C SER A 63 23.94 -8.46 0.55
N ARG A 64 22.62 -8.46 0.38
CA ARG A 64 21.98 -8.42 -0.95
C ARG A 64 22.21 -7.06 -1.62
N ILE A 65 21.93 -5.95 -0.92
CA ILE A 65 22.18 -4.60 -1.47
C ILE A 65 23.65 -4.38 -1.77
N GLN A 66 24.56 -4.85 -0.92
CA GLN A 66 25.99 -4.68 -1.13
C GLN A 66 26.48 -5.36 -2.41
N LYS A 67 25.93 -6.53 -2.76
CA LYS A 67 26.24 -7.18 -4.04
C LYS A 67 25.73 -6.37 -5.22
N ILE A 68 24.50 -5.83 -5.15
CA ILE A 68 23.96 -4.95 -6.20
C ILE A 68 24.85 -3.72 -6.37
N VAL A 69 25.23 -3.06 -5.27
CA VAL A 69 26.17 -1.92 -5.25
C VAL A 69 27.50 -2.26 -5.91
N GLN A 70 28.04 -3.46 -5.64
CA GLN A 70 29.29 -3.94 -6.23
C GLN A 70 29.18 -4.10 -7.75
N GLN A 71 28.01 -4.52 -8.27
CA GLN A 71 27.78 -4.69 -9.72
C GLN A 71 27.57 -3.35 -10.46
N LEU A 72 27.04 -2.33 -9.76
CA LEU A 72 26.84 -0.99 -10.34
C LEU A 72 28.15 -0.24 -10.57
N GLY A 73 29.12 -0.39 -9.66
CA GLY A 73 30.41 0.31 -9.72
C GLY A 73 31.47 -0.43 -10.55
N ASN A 74 32.45 0.32 -11.04
CA ASN A 74 33.67 -0.19 -11.69
C ASN A 74 34.89 -0.12 -10.74
N GLY A 75 34.71 -0.46 -9.46
CA GLY A 75 35.77 -0.57 -8.46
C GLY A 75 36.17 0.74 -7.76
N LYS A 76 36.17 1.90 -8.45
CA LYS A 76 36.60 3.19 -7.85
C LYS A 76 35.49 3.99 -7.19
N ILE A 77 34.25 3.86 -7.65
CA ILE A 77 33.10 4.64 -7.13
C ILE A 77 31.97 3.68 -6.77
N LYS A 78 31.65 3.60 -5.48
CA LYS A 78 30.52 2.82 -4.96
C LYS A 78 29.28 3.70 -4.91
N GLU A 79 28.32 3.44 -5.79
CA GLU A 79 27.00 4.08 -5.75
C GLU A 79 26.26 3.63 -4.48
N LYS A 80 25.75 4.57 -3.67
CA LYS A 80 24.96 4.22 -2.49
C LYS A 80 23.51 3.98 -2.86
N ILE A 81 22.90 2.90 -2.37
CA ILE A 81 21.49 2.61 -2.61
C ILE A 81 20.74 2.70 -1.28
N ASP A 82 19.69 3.52 -1.23
CA ASP A 82 18.72 3.49 -0.15
C ASP A 82 17.45 2.80 -0.64
N VAL A 83 17.01 1.78 0.10
CA VAL A 83 15.71 1.14 -0.12
C VAL A 83 14.74 1.69 0.90
N VAL A 84 13.58 2.15 0.43
CA VAL A 84 12.55 2.80 1.22
C VAL A 84 11.20 2.14 0.98
N ASN A 85 10.36 2.08 2.00
CA ASN A 85 9.03 1.51 1.86
C ASN A 85 8.10 2.49 1.14
N TYR A 86 7.42 2.03 0.10
CA TYR A 86 6.41 2.81 -0.58
C TYR A 86 5.11 2.80 0.21
N SER A 87 4.56 3.98 0.47
CA SER A 87 3.23 4.14 1.03
C SER A 87 2.31 4.82 0.01
N PRO A 88 1.03 4.40 -0.10
CA PRO A 88 0.06 5.12 -0.91
C PRO A 88 -0.29 6.50 -0.32
N ASN A 89 -0.02 6.73 0.97
CA ASN A 89 -0.23 8.02 1.60
C ASN A 89 1.01 8.91 1.36
N PRO A 90 0.86 10.10 0.75
CA PRO A 90 1.98 10.94 0.32
C PRO A 90 2.82 11.44 1.51
N GLY A 91 2.21 11.73 2.66
CA GLY A 91 2.94 12.16 3.87
C GLY A 91 3.91 11.13 4.37
N VAL A 92 3.44 9.90 4.57
CA VAL A 92 4.29 8.79 5.00
C VAL A 92 5.36 8.48 3.95
N PHE A 93 5.01 8.54 2.66
CA PHE A 93 5.97 8.27 1.61
C PHE A 93 7.08 9.32 1.52
N ILE A 94 6.76 10.62 1.69
CA ILE A 94 7.75 11.70 1.73
C ILE A 94 8.66 11.57 2.95
N ILE A 95 8.10 11.29 4.13
CA ILE A 95 8.87 11.04 5.36
C ILE A 95 9.90 9.92 5.13
N GLU A 96 9.44 8.80 4.57
CA GLU A 96 10.26 7.63 4.32
C GLU A 96 11.32 7.88 3.22
N ALA A 97 10.98 8.67 2.18
CA ALA A 97 11.90 9.05 1.12
C ALA A 97 13.06 9.95 1.62
N CYS A 98 12.83 10.76 2.66
CA CYS A 98 13.82 11.66 3.25
C CYS A 98 14.90 10.97 4.10
N ARG A 99 14.78 9.66 4.38
CA ARG A 99 15.82 8.87 5.07
C ARG A 99 17.19 9.09 4.41
N PRO A 100 18.26 9.39 5.17
CA PRO A 100 18.50 9.01 6.57
C PRO A 100 18.09 10.03 7.64
N VAL A 101 17.55 11.20 7.28
CA VAL A 101 17.21 12.24 8.27
C VAL A 101 15.89 11.92 8.98
N SER A 102 15.83 12.27 10.27
CA SER A 102 14.60 12.16 11.06
C SER A 102 13.69 13.37 10.78
N VAL A 103 12.49 13.09 10.29
CA VAL A 103 11.49 14.10 9.94
C VAL A 103 10.52 14.28 11.11
N ILE A 104 10.34 15.53 11.54
CA ILE A 104 9.42 15.91 12.62
C ILE A 104 8.00 16.01 12.10
N GLY A 105 7.84 16.58 10.90
CA GLY A 105 6.54 16.77 10.28
C GLY A 105 6.66 17.19 8.83
N VAL A 106 5.52 17.17 8.13
CA VAL A 106 5.46 17.51 6.71
C VAL A 106 4.20 18.34 6.46
N LEU A 107 4.38 19.43 5.72
CA LEU A 107 3.32 20.19 5.10
C LEU A 107 3.27 19.81 3.61
N ILE A 108 2.10 19.41 3.13
CA ILE A 108 1.90 18.98 1.74
C ILE A 108 0.87 19.88 1.09
N ASP A 109 1.22 20.40 -0.08
CA ASP A 109 0.29 21.03 -1.01
C ASP A 109 0.04 20.06 -2.18
N GLU A 110 -1.16 19.50 -2.21
CA GLU A 110 -1.57 18.54 -3.24
C GLU A 110 -1.80 19.20 -4.61
N GLU A 111 -2.12 20.49 -4.66
CA GLU A 111 -2.39 21.21 -5.91
C GLU A 111 -1.10 21.49 -6.66
N ASN A 112 -0.10 22.03 -5.96
CA ASN A 112 1.19 22.39 -6.54
C ASN A 112 2.22 21.24 -6.52
N LYS A 113 1.89 20.12 -5.87
CA LYS A 113 2.80 19.00 -5.60
C LYS A 113 4.09 19.45 -4.93
N THR A 114 3.98 20.38 -3.99
CA THR A 114 5.09 20.85 -3.16
C THR A 114 4.97 20.26 -1.76
N ALA A 115 6.10 20.02 -1.11
CA ALA A 115 6.11 19.51 0.25
C ALA A 115 7.25 20.13 1.06
N ASP A 116 6.91 20.75 2.19
CA ASP A 116 7.87 21.27 3.13
C ASP A 116 8.08 20.25 4.24
N VAL A 117 9.31 19.80 4.40
CA VAL A 117 9.71 18.77 5.36
C VAL A 117 10.42 19.44 6.52
N ILE A 118 9.84 19.30 7.71
CA ILE A 118 10.35 19.92 8.93
C ILE A 118 11.29 18.93 9.61
N ILE A 119 12.52 19.38 9.87
CA ILE A 119 13.60 18.58 10.47
C ILE A 119 14.14 19.24 11.72
N ASN A 120 14.90 18.50 12.52
CA ASN A 120 15.60 19.10 13.66
C ASN A 120 16.68 20.08 13.20
N ASP A 121 16.95 21.07 14.04
CA ASP A 121 18.03 22.02 13.79
C ASP A 121 19.37 21.28 13.75
N GLY A 122 20.18 21.54 12.72
CA GLY A 122 21.48 20.87 12.52
C GLY A 122 21.45 19.65 11.58
N ASP A 123 20.28 19.07 11.30
CA ASP A 123 20.15 17.94 10.35
C ASP A 123 20.05 18.38 8.89
N LEU A 124 19.91 19.68 8.61
CA LEU A 124 19.77 20.25 7.27
C LEU A 124 20.91 19.83 6.30
N PRO A 125 22.20 19.84 6.68
CA PRO A 125 23.28 19.41 5.79
C PRO A 125 23.18 17.92 5.42
N VAL A 126 22.74 17.08 6.36
CA VAL A 126 22.57 15.63 6.14
C VAL A 126 21.38 15.38 5.23
N GLY A 127 20.30 16.13 5.42
CA GLY A 127 19.05 16.02 4.66
C GLY A 127 19.23 16.40 3.20
N LEU A 128 19.93 17.49 2.93
CA LEU A 128 20.29 17.89 1.57
C LEU A 128 21.25 16.87 0.94
N GLY A 129 22.29 16.49 1.68
CA GLY A 129 23.38 15.63 1.20
C GLY A 129 24.32 16.34 0.23
N LYS A 130 25.41 15.66 -0.17
CA LYS A 130 26.41 16.20 -1.11
C LYS A 130 25.73 16.60 -2.43
N LYS A 131 25.94 17.83 -2.89
CA LYS A 131 25.31 18.39 -4.11
C LYS A 131 23.77 18.32 -4.11
N GLN A 132 23.15 18.32 -2.92
CA GLN A 132 21.71 18.15 -2.72
C GLN A 132 21.16 16.83 -3.32
N ALA A 133 22.00 15.80 -3.43
CA ALA A 133 21.60 14.55 -4.06
C ALA A 133 20.45 13.87 -3.33
N ASN A 134 20.42 13.90 -1.98
CA ASN A 134 19.36 13.23 -1.22
C ASN A 134 18.00 13.91 -1.43
N LEU A 135 17.97 15.26 -1.39
CA LEU A 135 16.76 16.04 -1.67
C LEU A 135 16.25 15.79 -3.09
N LYS A 136 17.12 15.91 -4.10
CA LYS A 136 16.75 15.70 -5.51
C LYS A 136 16.24 14.30 -5.79
N LEU A 137 16.87 13.28 -5.20
CA LEU A 137 16.44 11.90 -5.35
C LEU A 137 15.10 11.65 -4.63
N ALA A 138 14.88 12.23 -3.44
CA ALA A 138 13.59 12.13 -2.75
C ALA A 138 12.48 12.79 -3.58
N SER A 139 12.70 14.00 -4.10
CA SER A 139 11.74 14.70 -4.96
C SER A 139 11.41 13.92 -6.23
N LYS A 140 12.42 13.34 -6.89
CA LYS A 140 12.22 12.50 -8.08
C LYS A 140 11.47 11.20 -7.75
N LEU A 141 11.74 10.61 -6.57
CA LEU A 141 11.14 9.34 -6.16
C LEU A 141 9.65 9.50 -5.83
N THR A 142 9.29 10.58 -5.13
CA THR A 142 7.91 10.88 -4.70
C THR A 142 7.10 11.59 -5.78
N GLY A 143 7.77 12.32 -6.68
CA GLY A 143 7.12 13.20 -7.66
C GLY A 143 6.64 14.53 -7.07
N TYR A 144 7.06 14.85 -5.84
CA TYR A 144 6.81 16.14 -5.18
C TYR A 144 8.07 16.99 -5.20
N ASN A 145 7.91 18.31 -5.29
CA ASN A 145 9.01 19.24 -5.06
C ASN A 145 9.20 19.42 -3.55
N ILE A 146 10.21 18.75 -3.00
CA ILE A 146 10.48 18.73 -1.57
C ILE A 146 11.45 19.85 -1.19
N GLU A 147 11.12 20.60 -0.15
CA GLU A 147 12.01 21.55 0.53
C GLU A 147 12.23 21.12 2.00
N MET A 148 13.41 21.38 2.55
CA MET A 148 13.74 21.04 3.94
C MET A 148 13.87 22.30 4.78
N VAL A 149 13.09 22.36 5.85
CA VAL A 149 13.01 23.52 6.76
C VAL A 149 13.36 23.06 8.17
N GLU A 150 14.26 23.79 8.81
CA GLU A 150 14.60 23.56 10.22
C GLU A 150 13.45 23.97 11.15
N LYS A 151 13.23 23.21 12.22
CA LYS A 151 12.16 23.47 13.20
C LYS A 151 12.15 24.91 13.69
N SER A 152 13.32 25.44 14.08
CA SER A 152 13.46 26.83 14.52
C SER A 152 13.04 27.85 13.46
N LYS A 153 13.19 27.53 12.16
CA LYS A 153 12.73 28.40 11.06
C LYS A 153 11.22 28.26 10.87
N ALA A 154 10.70 27.04 10.87
CA ALA A 154 9.27 26.79 10.74
C ALA A 154 8.46 27.54 11.83
N GLU A 155 8.93 27.51 13.08
CA GLU A 155 8.31 28.24 14.19
C GLU A 155 8.36 29.77 14.00
N LYS A 156 9.47 30.32 13.48
CA LYS A 156 9.60 31.76 13.20
C LYS A 156 8.69 32.24 12.07
N PHE A 157 8.52 31.42 11.04
CA PHE A 157 7.66 31.73 9.89
C PHE A 157 6.19 31.36 10.12
N GLY A 158 5.85 30.74 11.26
CA GLY A 158 4.49 30.31 11.55
C GLY A 158 3.98 29.23 10.60
N ILE A 159 4.88 28.35 10.12
CA ILE A 159 4.51 27.25 9.23
C ILE A 159 3.80 26.19 10.06
N GLU A 160 2.51 26.03 9.84
CA GLU A 160 1.73 24.93 10.42
C GLU A 160 2.02 23.64 9.65
N TYR A 161 2.44 22.59 10.36
CA TYR A 161 2.76 21.30 9.78
C TYR A 161 2.11 20.17 10.57
N ILE A 162 1.83 19.07 9.88
CA ILE A 162 1.30 17.86 10.50
C ILE A 162 2.48 17.02 10.99
N PRO A 163 2.52 16.60 12.27
CA PRO A 163 3.57 15.74 12.80
C PRO A 163 3.68 14.41 12.07
N SER A 164 4.89 13.85 11.98
CA SER A 164 5.15 12.58 11.30
C SER A 164 4.35 11.41 11.89
N GLU A 165 4.13 11.40 13.20
CA GLU A 165 3.32 10.39 13.89
C GLU A 165 1.84 10.40 13.45
N GLU A 166 1.29 11.58 13.17
CA GLU A 166 -0.10 11.72 12.75
C GLU A 166 -0.30 11.21 11.32
N TRP A 167 0.66 11.48 10.43
CA TRP A 167 0.69 10.89 9.09
C TRP A 167 0.73 9.36 9.13
N ILE A 168 1.54 8.78 10.03
CA ILE A 168 1.62 7.32 10.20
C ILE A 168 0.27 6.76 10.67
N LYS A 169 -0.35 7.36 11.69
CA LYS A 169 -1.66 6.93 12.19
C LYS A 169 -2.74 7.03 11.10
N LYS A 170 -2.77 8.14 10.36
CA LYS A 170 -3.72 8.34 9.25
C LYS A 170 -3.53 7.28 8.17
N ALA A 171 -2.28 6.95 7.81
CA ALA A 171 -2.00 5.92 6.83
C ALA A 171 -2.41 4.51 7.32
N GLU A 172 -2.21 4.19 8.59
CA GLU A 172 -2.68 2.93 9.19
C GLU A 172 -4.21 2.83 9.21
N GLU A 173 -4.90 3.92 9.53
CA GLU A 173 -6.36 3.99 9.51
C GLU A 173 -6.92 3.84 8.10
N GLU A 174 -6.35 4.54 7.11
CA GLU A 174 -6.70 4.40 5.69
C GLU A 174 -6.45 2.98 5.19
N ARG A 175 -5.33 2.35 5.60
CA ARG A 175 -5.03 0.95 5.25
C ARG A 175 -6.08 0.01 5.82
N ARG A 176 -6.41 0.15 7.11
CA ARG A 176 -7.46 -0.63 7.78
C ARG A 176 -8.84 -0.44 7.15
N GLN A 177 -9.16 0.76 6.69
CA GLN A 177 -10.41 1.03 5.96
C GLN A 177 -10.43 0.30 4.61
N ARG A 178 -9.36 0.38 3.83
CA ARG A 178 -9.25 -0.34 2.54
C ARG A 178 -9.32 -1.84 2.70
N GLU A 179 -8.69 -2.41 3.74
CA GLU A 179 -8.78 -3.83 4.07
C GLU A 179 -10.24 -4.24 4.38
N LYS A 180 -10.96 -3.45 5.17
CA LYS A 180 -12.39 -3.68 5.48
C LYS A 180 -13.26 -3.58 4.24
N GLU A 181 -13.08 -2.56 3.41
CA GLU A 181 -13.83 -2.39 2.17
C GLU A 181 -13.55 -3.53 1.18
N ALA A 182 -12.30 -3.98 1.07
CA ALA A 182 -11.93 -5.13 0.25
C ALA A 182 -12.59 -6.43 0.75
N TYR A 183 -12.66 -6.62 2.06
CA TYR A 183 -13.34 -7.76 2.66
C TYR A 183 -14.85 -7.74 2.38
N ILE A 184 -15.51 -6.59 2.56
CA ILE A 184 -16.93 -6.42 2.24
C ILE A 184 -17.18 -6.70 0.77
N LYS A 185 -16.38 -6.11 -0.13
CA LYS A 185 -16.48 -6.33 -1.58
C LYS A 185 -16.32 -7.81 -1.95
N LYS A 186 -15.38 -8.51 -1.33
CA LYS A 186 -15.18 -9.95 -1.56
C LYS A 186 -16.38 -10.77 -1.08
N ALA A 187 -16.96 -10.42 0.07
CA ALA A 187 -18.15 -11.07 0.59
C ALA A 187 -19.38 -10.81 -0.30
N GLU A 188 -19.56 -9.59 -0.80
CA GLU A 188 -20.63 -9.24 -1.76
C GLU A 188 -20.47 -9.97 -3.09
N GLU A 189 -19.24 -10.06 -3.62
CA GLU A 189 -18.95 -10.80 -4.85
C GLU A 189 -19.24 -12.30 -4.69
N GLU A 190 -18.87 -12.89 -3.54
CA GLU A 190 -19.18 -14.28 -3.24
C GLU A 190 -20.68 -14.52 -3.09
N ALA A 191 -21.41 -13.62 -2.41
CA ALA A 191 -22.87 -13.68 -2.29
C ALA A 191 -23.55 -13.57 -3.67
N ALA A 192 -23.06 -12.66 -4.54
CA ALA A 192 -23.57 -12.52 -5.90
C ALA A 192 -23.31 -13.78 -6.75
N ARG A 193 -22.14 -14.42 -6.59
CA ARG A 193 -21.83 -15.68 -7.29
C ARG A 193 -22.76 -16.81 -6.81
N ARG A 194 -23.00 -16.93 -5.51
CA ARG A 194 -23.93 -17.92 -4.94
C ARG A 194 -25.37 -17.69 -5.41
N ALA A 195 -25.82 -16.43 -5.47
CA ALA A 195 -27.16 -16.09 -5.96
C ALA A 195 -27.34 -16.43 -7.45
N LYS A 196 -26.34 -16.18 -8.29
CA LYS A 196 -26.36 -16.58 -9.71
C LYS A 196 -26.41 -18.10 -9.87
N GLU A 197 -25.62 -18.83 -9.09
CA GLU A 197 -25.62 -20.29 -9.13
C GLU A 197 -26.96 -20.89 -8.65
N GLU A 198 -27.59 -20.28 -7.64
CA GLU A 198 -28.93 -20.68 -7.16
C GLU A 198 -30.02 -20.37 -8.19
N GLU A 199 -29.95 -19.21 -8.85
CA GLU A 199 -30.87 -18.86 -9.94
C GLU A 199 -30.74 -19.82 -11.13
N GLU A 200 -29.51 -20.16 -11.54
CA GLU A 200 -29.25 -21.12 -12.62
C GLU A 200 -29.78 -22.52 -12.29
N LYS A 201 -29.57 -22.99 -11.04
CA LYS A 201 -30.14 -24.27 -10.56
C LYS A 201 -31.67 -24.24 -10.60
N ARG A 202 -32.29 -23.15 -10.16
CA ARG A 202 -33.75 -23.01 -10.15
C ARG A 202 -34.34 -23.02 -11.56
N LEU A 203 -33.63 -22.42 -12.52
CA LEU A 203 -34.02 -22.39 -13.93
C LEU A 203 -33.87 -23.77 -14.60
N ALA A 204 -32.81 -24.49 -14.26
CA ALA A 204 -32.59 -25.88 -14.71
C ALA A 204 -33.65 -26.84 -14.15
N GLU A 205 -33.99 -26.72 -12.86
CA GLU A 205 -35.08 -27.49 -12.25
C GLU A 205 -36.43 -27.19 -12.91
N GLU A 206 -36.72 -25.92 -13.24
CA GLU A 206 -37.95 -25.56 -13.98
C GLU A 206 -37.97 -26.14 -15.40
N GLU A 207 -36.83 -26.15 -16.10
CA GLU A 207 -36.70 -26.75 -17.43
C GLU A 207 -36.87 -28.28 -17.40
N GLU A 208 -36.26 -28.96 -16.43
CA GLU A 208 -36.39 -30.41 -16.23
C GLU A 208 -37.84 -30.78 -15.88
N ALA A 209 -38.48 -30.02 -14.99
CA ALA A 209 -39.89 -30.20 -14.66
C ALA A 209 -40.80 -30.01 -15.88
N ARG A 210 -40.50 -29.03 -16.77
CA ARG A 210 -41.23 -28.84 -18.04
C ARG A 210 -41.07 -30.02 -18.98
N LYS A 211 -39.84 -30.52 -19.17
CA LYS A 211 -39.56 -31.70 -20.01
C LYS A 211 -40.29 -32.94 -19.50
N ALA A 212 -40.27 -33.18 -18.19
CA ALA A 212 -40.99 -34.29 -17.57
C ALA A 212 -42.52 -34.19 -17.74
N LEU A 213 -43.08 -32.97 -17.69
CA LEU A 213 -44.50 -32.76 -17.95
C LEU A 213 -44.87 -33.01 -19.42
N GLU A 214 -44.03 -32.57 -20.35
CA GLU A 214 -44.23 -32.76 -21.79
C GLU A 214 -44.14 -34.25 -22.18
N GLU A 215 -43.19 -34.99 -21.61
CA GLU A 215 -43.05 -36.44 -21.81
C GLU A 215 -44.27 -37.22 -21.30
N LYS A 216 -44.82 -36.83 -20.14
CA LYS A 216 -46.07 -37.41 -19.62
C LYS A 216 -47.27 -37.14 -20.54
N GLN A 217 -47.37 -35.94 -21.13
CA GLN A 217 -48.46 -35.62 -22.07
C GLN A 217 -48.35 -36.40 -23.39
N LEU A 218 -47.13 -36.67 -23.87
CA LEU A 218 -46.91 -37.49 -25.07
C LEU A 218 -47.28 -38.96 -24.85
N GLN A 219 -46.99 -39.53 -23.67
CA GLN A 219 -47.44 -40.88 -23.31
C GLN A 219 -48.97 -40.97 -23.16
N GLU A 220 -49.63 -39.92 -22.66
CA GLU A 220 -51.10 -39.89 -22.54
C GLU A 220 -51.79 -39.71 -23.90
N LYS A 221 -51.13 -39.09 -24.89
CA LYS A 221 -51.63 -38.99 -26.26
C LYS A 221 -51.39 -40.28 -27.06
N ALA A 222 -50.24 -40.93 -26.90
CA ALA A 222 -49.94 -42.22 -27.53
C ALA A 222 -50.87 -43.36 -27.06
N SER A 223 -51.41 -43.26 -25.84
CA SER A 223 -52.44 -44.20 -25.34
C SER A 223 -53.86 -43.90 -25.84
N LYS A 224 -54.12 -42.72 -26.44
CA LYS A 224 -55.43 -42.33 -27.01
C LYS A 224 -55.56 -42.55 -28.53
N ASP A 225 -54.47 -42.67 -29.28
CA ASP A 225 -54.46 -42.87 -30.74
C ASP A 225 -54.66 -44.34 -31.21
N ALA A 226 -54.85 -45.31 -30.29
CA ALA A 226 -55.15 -46.70 -30.65
C ALA A 226 -56.62 -46.96 -31.04
N SER A 227 -57.45 -45.93 -31.15
CA SER A 227 -58.86 -46.09 -31.52
C SER A 227 -59.35 -44.99 -32.46
N LYS A 228 -59.60 -45.40 -33.73
CA LYS A 228 -60.44 -44.81 -34.79
C LYS A 228 -59.74 -43.99 -35.90
N GLU A 229 -59.56 -44.64 -37.04
CA GLU A 229 -59.59 -44.05 -38.39
C GLU A 229 -61.04 -44.09 -38.92
N GLU A 230 -61.55 -42.96 -39.45
CA GLU A 230 -62.43 -42.93 -40.61
C GLU A 230 -62.52 -41.50 -41.19
N ILE A 231 -62.45 -41.41 -42.53
CA ILE A 231 -62.41 -40.20 -43.37
C ILE A 231 -63.86 -39.77 -43.71
N PRO A 232 -64.18 -38.48 -43.96
CA PRO A 232 -64.50 -38.09 -45.36
C PRO A 232 -64.20 -36.63 -45.78
N THR A 233 -64.21 -36.46 -47.10
CA THR A 233 -63.94 -35.28 -47.95
C THR A 233 -65.08 -34.23 -48.03
N PRO A 234 -64.83 -33.01 -48.57
CA PRO A 234 -65.66 -31.81 -48.40
C PRO A 234 -66.43 -31.35 -49.66
N LYS A 235 -67.39 -30.41 -49.54
CA LYS A 235 -67.61 -29.25 -50.46
C LYS A 235 -68.82 -28.33 -50.11
N VAL A 236 -68.50 -27.02 -50.06
CA VAL A 236 -69.21 -25.84 -50.67
C VAL A 236 -70.43 -25.20 -49.96
N ALA A 237 -70.29 -23.88 -49.75
CA ALA A 237 -71.21 -22.85 -49.22
C ALA A 237 -72.22 -22.34 -50.29
N PRO A 238 -73.06 -21.27 -50.13
CA PRO A 238 -73.17 -20.27 -49.03
C PRO A 238 -74.59 -19.68 -48.72
N LYS A 239 -74.62 -18.72 -47.76
CA LYS A 239 -75.63 -17.68 -47.43
C LYS A 239 -77.00 -18.15 -46.88
N ALA A 240 -77.72 -17.49 -45.97
CA ALA A 240 -77.55 -16.46 -44.93
C ALA A 240 -78.99 -16.07 -44.52
N SER A 241 -79.37 -16.06 -43.23
CA SER A 241 -80.26 -15.04 -42.58
C SER A 241 -81.06 -15.56 -41.36
N ALA A 242 -80.98 -14.78 -40.27
CA ALA A 242 -82.00 -14.48 -39.26
C ALA A 242 -82.37 -15.49 -38.13
N THR A 243 -81.70 -15.29 -36.98
CA THR A 243 -82.13 -15.14 -35.55
C THR A 243 -83.64 -15.08 -35.17
N PRO A 244 -84.05 -15.15 -33.87
CA PRO A 244 -83.31 -15.37 -32.59
C PRO A 244 -84.00 -16.30 -31.53
N ASP A 245 -83.35 -16.41 -30.35
CA ASP A 245 -83.86 -16.74 -29.00
C ASP A 245 -84.02 -18.23 -28.56
N MET A 246 -83.09 -18.74 -27.75
CA MET A 246 -83.16 -18.77 -26.27
C MET A 246 -81.85 -19.38 -25.65
N PHE A 247 -81.39 -18.77 -24.56
CA PHE A 247 -80.18 -18.96 -23.71
C PHE A 247 -80.04 -20.35 -23.00
N PRO A 248 -78.98 -20.63 -22.18
CA PRO A 248 -77.51 -20.48 -22.38
C PRO A 248 -76.65 -21.64 -21.77
N ALA A 249 -75.33 -21.71 -22.06
CA ALA A 249 -74.25 -21.99 -21.07
C ALA A 249 -72.82 -22.13 -21.69
N GLU A 250 -71.90 -21.31 -21.15
CA GLU A 250 -70.52 -21.59 -20.69
C GLU A 250 -69.30 -21.99 -21.58
N ALA A 251 -68.15 -21.43 -21.13
CA ALA A 251 -66.71 -21.72 -21.33
C ALA A 251 -66.01 -21.13 -22.60
N ILE A 252 -65.27 -19.99 -22.55
CA ILE A 252 -64.01 -19.61 -21.84
C ILE A 252 -62.73 -20.04 -22.60
N ASN A 253 -62.02 -19.04 -23.16
CA ASN A 253 -60.60 -19.04 -23.51
C ASN A 253 -59.94 -17.82 -22.82
N PRO A 254 -58.99 -17.99 -21.88
CA PRO A 254 -58.39 -16.88 -21.13
C PRO A 254 -56.99 -16.54 -21.66
N ALA A 255 -56.86 -15.48 -22.46
CA ALA A 255 -55.53 -14.99 -22.86
C ALA A 255 -55.44 -13.49 -23.19
N LYS A 256 -56.34 -12.65 -22.67
CA LYS A 256 -56.27 -11.20 -22.95
C LYS A 256 -56.63 -10.24 -21.82
N ALA A 257 -56.52 -10.69 -20.56
CA ALA A 257 -56.82 -9.86 -19.39
C ALA A 257 -55.62 -9.58 -18.45
N ALA A 258 -54.43 -10.15 -18.68
CA ALA A 258 -53.28 -9.97 -17.78
C ALA A 258 -52.37 -8.77 -18.11
N LEU A 259 -52.51 -8.16 -19.30
CA LEU A 259 -51.62 -7.07 -19.73
C LEU A 259 -52.16 -5.65 -19.43
N ALA A 260 -53.39 -5.56 -18.91
CA ALA A 260 -54.03 -4.27 -18.59
C ALA A 260 -53.92 -3.85 -17.12
N GLN A 261 -53.50 -4.73 -16.20
CA GLN A 261 -53.40 -4.40 -14.77
C GLN A 261 -51.99 -3.98 -14.31
N VAL A 262 -50.93 -4.29 -15.06
CA VAL A 262 -49.54 -3.93 -14.67
C VAL A 262 -49.18 -2.48 -15.09
N MET A 263 -49.78 -1.98 -16.17
CA MET A 263 -49.58 -0.60 -16.65
C MET A 263 -50.36 0.44 -15.82
N ALA A 264 -51.36 0.01 -15.04
CA ALA A 264 -52.14 0.90 -14.17
C ALA A 264 -51.50 1.13 -12.79
N GLN A 265 -50.60 0.25 -12.34
CA GLN A 265 -49.91 0.40 -11.04
C GLN A 265 -48.65 1.28 -11.12
N LYS A 266 -47.93 1.30 -12.26
CA LYS A 266 -46.75 2.18 -12.43
C LYS A 266 -47.08 3.67 -12.55
N LYS A 267 -48.32 4.03 -12.88
CA LYS A 267 -48.73 5.45 -13.02
C LYS A 267 -49.19 6.08 -11.70
N ALA A 268 -49.43 5.29 -10.65
CA ALA A 268 -49.84 5.78 -9.33
C ALA A 268 -48.66 5.99 -8.35
N GLU A 269 -47.52 5.31 -8.55
CA GLU A 269 -46.30 5.51 -7.73
C GLU A 269 -45.47 6.73 -8.15
N GLU A 270 -45.49 7.10 -9.43
CA GLU A 270 -44.70 8.24 -9.95
C GLU A 270 -45.32 9.61 -9.57
N GLU A 271 -46.63 9.66 -9.31
CA GLU A 271 -47.33 10.86 -8.83
C GLU A 271 -47.22 11.07 -7.30
N ALA A 272 -46.89 10.02 -6.54
CA ALA A 272 -46.60 10.10 -5.11
C ALA A 272 -45.17 10.61 -4.83
N ALA A 273 -44.24 10.44 -5.76
CA ALA A 273 -42.85 10.88 -5.64
C ALA A 273 -42.63 12.40 -5.89
N LYS A 274 -43.58 13.10 -6.51
CA LYS A 274 -43.49 14.55 -6.77
C LYS A 274 -44.16 15.46 -5.72
N LYS A 275 -44.79 14.89 -4.69
CA LYS A 275 -45.33 15.64 -3.53
C LYS A 275 -44.51 15.48 -2.25
N ALA A 276 -43.35 14.83 -2.32
CA ALA A 276 -42.44 14.63 -1.18
C ALA A 276 -41.22 15.58 -1.18
N SER A 277 -41.11 16.53 -2.12
CA SER A 277 -39.98 17.46 -2.23
C SER A 277 -40.27 18.91 -1.82
N GLU A 278 -41.41 19.21 -1.21
CA GLU A 278 -41.73 20.54 -0.65
C GLU A 278 -42.32 20.40 0.77
N ASN A 279 -41.51 19.96 1.73
CA ASN A 279 -41.63 20.38 3.13
C ASN A 279 -40.50 19.77 3.97
N LYS A 280 -39.55 20.58 4.45
CA LYS A 280 -38.72 20.28 5.62
C LYS A 280 -37.97 21.54 6.08
N GLU A 281 -38.70 22.47 6.66
CA GLU A 281 -38.18 23.30 7.75
C GLU A 281 -38.44 22.60 9.10
N SER A 282 -37.42 22.65 9.96
CA SER A 282 -37.39 22.58 11.43
C SER A 282 -38.32 21.60 12.17
N VAL A 283 -37.76 20.52 12.75
CA VAL A 283 -38.02 20.09 14.15
C VAL A 283 -36.81 19.31 14.68
N THR A 284 -36.14 19.87 15.70
CA THR A 284 -35.21 19.16 16.59
C THR A 284 -36.00 18.23 17.52
N GLN A 285 -35.70 16.92 17.50
CA GLN A 285 -36.15 16.00 18.54
C GLN A 285 -34.93 15.31 19.15
N THR A 286 -34.68 15.67 20.41
CA THR A 286 -33.76 15.02 21.33
C THR A 286 -34.18 13.57 21.54
N ILE A 287 -33.25 12.64 21.30
CA ILE A 287 -33.41 11.22 21.61
C ILE A 287 -32.80 10.99 22.99
N GLU A 288 -33.64 10.71 24.00
CA GLU A 288 -33.19 10.31 25.33
C GLU A 288 -32.69 8.87 25.30
N VAL A 289 -31.36 8.70 25.42
CA VAL A 289 -30.73 7.40 25.57
C VAL A 289 -30.62 7.09 27.07
N LYS A 290 -31.38 6.12 27.56
CA LYS A 290 -31.27 5.61 28.93
C LYS A 290 -30.05 4.70 29.05
N THR A 291 -28.88 5.28 29.29
CA THR A 291 -27.68 4.54 29.71
C THR A 291 -27.73 4.30 31.22
N THR A 292 -27.83 3.05 31.65
CA THR A 292 -27.84 2.63 33.06
C THR A 292 -26.43 2.55 33.65
N THR A 293 -25.73 3.68 33.69
CA THR A 293 -24.53 3.91 34.51
C THR A 293 -24.43 5.41 34.75
N SER A 294 -24.64 5.84 36.00
CA SER A 294 -24.64 7.26 36.36
C SER A 294 -23.22 7.84 36.39
N LEU A 295 -23.08 9.15 36.13
CA LEU A 295 -21.80 9.86 36.25
C LEU A 295 -21.16 9.69 37.65
N ASP A 296 -22.01 9.59 38.68
CA ASP A 296 -21.59 9.39 40.06
C ASP A 296 -20.93 8.01 40.28
N ASP A 297 -21.36 6.97 39.54
CA ASP A 297 -20.76 5.63 39.62
C ASP A 297 -19.38 5.59 38.92
N LEU A 298 -19.22 6.34 37.82
CA LEU A 298 -17.95 6.47 37.09
C LEU A 298 -16.92 7.29 37.89
N GLU A 299 -17.34 8.34 38.59
CA GLU A 299 -16.47 9.11 39.49
C GLU A 299 -16.01 8.28 40.69
N LYS A 300 -16.91 7.46 41.26
CA LYS A 300 -16.56 6.49 42.31
C LYS A 300 -15.60 5.41 41.84
N GLU A 301 -15.74 4.93 40.60
CA GLU A 301 -14.78 3.99 40.01
C GLU A 301 -13.40 4.64 39.82
N LEU A 302 -13.35 5.88 39.35
CA LEU A 302 -12.10 6.65 39.19
C LEU A 302 -11.42 6.98 40.53
N GLU A 303 -12.18 7.28 41.57
CA GLU A 303 -11.66 7.50 42.93
C GLU A 303 -11.15 6.19 43.55
N SER A 304 -11.90 5.09 43.40
CA SER A 304 -11.45 3.76 43.87
C SER A 304 -10.22 3.25 43.12
N ALA A 305 -10.06 3.62 41.84
CA ALA A 305 -8.88 3.34 41.03
C ALA A 305 -7.68 4.20 41.43
N LYS A 306 -7.88 5.47 41.83
CA LYS A 306 -6.84 6.32 42.41
C LYS A 306 -6.40 5.82 43.79
N GLU A 307 -7.32 5.36 44.65
CA GLU A 307 -6.98 4.75 45.95
C GLU A 307 -6.21 3.42 45.82
N LYS A 308 -6.50 2.64 44.76
CA LYS A 308 -5.71 1.42 44.46
C LYS A 308 -4.31 1.76 43.94
N LYS A 309 -4.13 2.87 43.20
CA LYS A 309 -2.79 3.35 42.78
C LYS A 309 -1.98 3.97 43.91
N THR A 310 -2.61 4.51 44.96
CA THR A 310 -1.89 5.09 46.13
C THR A 310 -1.53 4.05 47.20
N LYS A 311 -2.11 2.84 47.15
CA LYS A 311 -1.75 1.71 48.06
C LYS A 311 -0.75 0.71 47.46
N SER A 312 -0.39 0.81 46.20
CA SER A 312 0.77 0.11 45.62
C SER A 312 2.02 1.00 45.61
N GLY A 313 2.41 1.50 46.78
CA GLY A 313 3.75 2.05 46.98
C GLY A 313 4.76 0.92 46.79
N SER A 314 5.45 0.91 45.66
CA SER A 314 6.62 0.07 45.42
C SER A 314 7.64 0.30 46.54
N LYS A 315 7.72 -0.64 47.49
CA LYS A 315 8.86 -0.71 48.42
C LYS A 315 10.08 -1.09 47.59
N MET A 316 10.85 -0.08 47.17
CA MET A 316 12.25 -0.27 46.76
C MET A 316 12.96 -1.07 47.87
N LYS A 317 13.27 -2.33 47.58
CA LYS A 317 14.17 -3.13 48.41
C LYS A 317 15.56 -2.48 48.32
N ARG A 318 16.12 -2.11 49.47
CA ARG A 318 17.52 -1.67 49.58
C ARG A 318 18.41 -2.78 49.01
N PRO A 319 19.43 -2.46 48.19
CA PRO A 319 20.33 -3.49 47.67
C PRO A 319 21.04 -4.17 48.83
N ARG A 320 21.15 -5.50 48.78
CA ARG A 320 21.95 -6.27 49.74
C ARG A 320 23.43 -5.96 49.51
N LYS A 321 24.18 -5.82 50.59
CA LYS A 321 25.63 -5.67 50.57
C LYS A 321 26.23 -7.04 50.18
N ILE A 322 26.78 -7.13 48.98
CA ILE A 322 27.46 -8.33 48.49
C ILE A 322 28.80 -8.42 49.22
N THR A 323 29.04 -9.53 49.91
CA THR A 323 30.34 -9.87 50.51
C THR A 323 31.26 -10.48 49.44
N GLU A 324 32.56 -10.23 49.55
CA GLU A 324 33.61 -10.50 48.54
C GLU A 324 33.71 -11.96 48.04
N ASP A 325 33.07 -12.91 48.73
CA ASP A 325 33.10 -14.34 48.37
C ASP A 325 32.07 -14.77 47.31
N GLU A 326 31.05 -13.96 47.00
CA GLU A 326 30.04 -14.29 45.96
C GLU A 326 30.45 -13.85 44.55
N VAL A 327 31.50 -13.03 44.41
CA VAL A 327 31.97 -12.51 43.10
C VAL A 327 32.87 -13.53 42.36
N LYS A 328 33.31 -14.61 43.02
CA LYS A 328 34.26 -15.58 42.44
C LYS A 328 33.63 -16.77 41.69
N ARG A 329 32.30 -16.87 41.60
CA ARG A 329 31.65 -18.07 40.99
C ARG A 329 30.90 -17.84 39.69
N GLU A 330 30.75 -16.61 39.22
CA GLU A 330 30.03 -16.32 37.97
C GLU A 330 30.83 -15.46 36.98
N VAL A 331 31.99 -15.94 36.55
CA VAL A 331 32.55 -15.52 35.25
C VAL A 331 33.20 -16.72 34.56
N SER A 332 32.40 -17.49 33.84
CA SER A 332 32.89 -18.19 32.65
C SER A 332 32.07 -17.70 31.46
N LYS A 333 32.60 -16.70 30.78
CA LYS A 333 32.16 -16.28 29.44
C LYS A 333 33.34 -16.46 28.48
N PRO A 334 33.08 -16.82 27.22
CA PRO A 334 34.13 -17.21 26.28
C PRO A 334 35.00 -16.02 25.89
N THR A 335 36.30 -16.25 25.91
CA THR A 335 37.38 -15.32 25.59
C THR A 335 37.29 -14.84 24.13
N ILE A 336 37.14 -13.53 23.94
CA ILE A 336 37.38 -12.87 22.65
C ILE A 336 38.91 -12.81 22.48
N PRO A 337 39.50 -13.22 21.34
CA PRO A 337 40.93 -13.07 21.13
C PRO A 337 41.27 -11.58 21.04
N THR A 338 41.95 -11.07 22.07
CA THR A 338 42.53 -9.73 22.09
C THR A 338 43.74 -9.71 21.15
N MET A 339 43.85 -8.71 20.27
CA MET A 339 45.10 -8.49 19.53
C MET A 339 46.27 -8.31 20.52
N PRO A 340 47.46 -8.85 20.21
CA PRO A 340 48.63 -8.62 21.02
C PRO A 340 48.92 -7.11 21.05
N VAL A 341 49.01 -6.57 22.26
CA VAL A 341 49.50 -5.21 22.48
C VAL A 341 51.00 -5.28 22.25
N TYR A 342 51.48 -4.63 21.20
CA TYR A 342 52.91 -4.49 20.92
C TYR A 342 53.59 -3.81 22.11
N THR A 343 54.76 -4.29 22.49
CA THR A 343 55.55 -3.65 23.53
C THR A 343 56.11 -2.32 23.02
N ASP A 344 56.45 -1.39 23.92
CA ASP A 344 57.03 -0.08 23.54
C ASP A 344 58.32 -0.25 22.68
N GLU A 345 59.02 -1.38 22.82
CA GLU A 345 60.21 -1.72 22.05
C GLU A 345 59.85 -2.17 20.61
N GLU A 346 58.76 -2.92 20.43
CA GLU A 346 58.25 -3.29 19.10
C GLU A 346 57.65 -2.09 18.36
N LEU A 347 57.00 -1.18 19.09
CA LEU A 347 56.52 0.10 18.54
C LEU A 347 57.66 0.97 18.05
N SER A 348 58.77 1.05 18.80
CA SER A 348 59.95 1.81 18.36
C SER A 348 60.62 1.23 17.12
N GLN A 349 60.62 -0.10 16.96
CA GLN A 349 61.16 -0.75 15.76
C GLN A 349 60.30 -0.47 14.53
N ILE A 350 58.97 -0.45 14.68
CA ILE A 350 58.06 -0.11 13.59
C ILE A 350 58.22 1.37 13.19
N GLU A 351 58.36 2.28 14.15
CA GLU A 351 58.61 3.71 13.86
C GLU A 351 59.98 3.95 13.20
N GLU A 352 61.03 3.20 13.57
CA GLU A 352 62.35 3.29 12.91
C GLU A 352 62.32 2.71 11.49
N GLU A 353 61.60 1.62 11.27
CA GLU A 353 61.43 0.99 9.95
C GLU A 353 60.59 1.89 9.03
N GLU A 354 59.51 2.49 9.55
CA GLU A 354 58.65 3.43 8.81
C GLU A 354 59.37 4.75 8.49
N ASN A 355 60.25 5.26 9.36
CA ASN A 355 61.07 6.43 9.05
C ASN A 355 62.17 6.16 8.01
N SER A 356 62.65 4.91 7.89
CA SER A 356 63.68 4.55 6.91
C SER A 356 63.16 4.49 5.47
N ASP A 357 61.85 4.28 5.29
CA ASP A 357 61.20 4.20 3.97
C ASP A 357 60.85 5.59 3.38
N TYR A 358 60.93 6.67 4.17
CA TYR A 358 60.60 8.03 3.72
C TYR A 358 61.79 8.87 3.26
N ASP A 359 63.03 8.43 3.54
CA ASP A 359 64.25 9.18 3.17
C ASP A 359 64.67 8.99 1.70
N ASP A 360 63.94 8.22 0.89
CA ASP A 360 64.30 7.87 -0.49
C ASP A 360 63.50 8.64 -1.58
N LEU A 361 62.81 9.74 -1.22
CA LEU A 361 61.97 10.52 -2.15
C LEU A 361 62.37 11.99 -2.36
N ASP A 362 63.48 12.46 -1.79
CA ASP A 362 64.01 13.81 -2.05
C ASP A 362 65.25 13.76 -2.96
N SER A 363 65.12 13.13 -4.14
CA SER A 363 65.99 13.48 -5.28
C SER A 363 65.27 14.52 -6.13
N ASP A 364 65.57 15.79 -5.86
CA ASP A 364 65.29 16.91 -6.75
C ASP A 364 65.89 16.63 -8.14
N GLU A 365 65.11 16.04 -9.04
CA GLU A 365 65.40 16.03 -10.48
C GLU A 365 64.37 16.93 -11.17
N ASP A 366 64.89 18.02 -11.73
CA ASP A 366 64.19 19.07 -12.47
C ASP A 366 63.25 18.48 -13.56
N ILE A 367 61.95 18.40 -13.27
CA ILE A 367 60.90 18.22 -14.29
C ILE A 367 60.47 19.61 -14.77
N ASP A 368 61.21 20.13 -15.75
CA ASP A 368 60.73 21.17 -16.66
C ASP A 368 59.89 20.50 -17.76
N GLU A 369 58.62 20.20 -17.46
CA GLU A 369 57.65 19.75 -18.46
C GLU A 369 56.92 20.95 -19.09
N ASP A 370 57.24 21.17 -20.36
CA ASP A 370 56.77 22.22 -21.25
C ASP A 370 55.25 22.09 -21.54
N TYR A 371 54.43 22.74 -20.71
CA TYR A 371 52.95 22.73 -20.82
C TYR A 371 52.39 23.81 -21.76
N SER A 372 53.09 24.16 -22.83
CA SER A 372 52.68 25.22 -23.77
C SER A 372 51.96 24.74 -25.04
N GLU A 373 51.79 23.43 -25.26
CA GLU A 373 51.31 22.90 -26.56
C GLU A 373 49.79 22.60 -26.64
N TYR A 374 49.02 22.74 -25.57
CA TYR A 374 47.59 22.30 -25.59
C TYR A 374 46.54 23.37 -25.92
N ASP A 375 46.92 24.61 -26.21
CA ASP A 375 45.96 25.73 -26.33
C ASP A 375 45.53 26.07 -27.78
N GLN A 376 45.84 25.24 -28.78
CA GLN A 376 45.49 25.54 -30.19
C GLN A 376 44.31 24.74 -30.79
N TYR A 377 43.52 24.02 -30.00
CA TYR A 377 42.51 23.11 -30.56
C TYR A 377 41.05 23.61 -30.58
N TYR A 378 40.77 24.89 -30.37
CA TYR A 378 39.37 25.40 -30.36
C TYR A 378 39.06 26.63 -31.23
N ASP A 379 39.95 27.02 -32.15
CA ASP A 379 39.74 28.21 -33.00
C ASP A 379 39.57 27.89 -34.50
N ASP A 380 38.92 26.78 -34.88
CA ASP A 380 38.54 26.59 -36.29
C ASP A 380 37.25 25.79 -36.47
N ASP A 381 36.11 26.41 -36.14
CA ASP A 381 34.83 26.10 -36.78
C ASP A 381 33.95 27.36 -36.77
N GLY A 382 34.18 28.22 -37.75
CA GLY A 382 33.45 29.48 -37.89
C GLY A 382 33.62 30.13 -39.25
N LYS A 383 33.22 29.44 -40.33
CA LYS A 383 32.85 30.07 -41.60
C LYS A 383 31.80 29.26 -42.36
#